data_AF-N9DHY0-F1
#
_entry.id   AF-N9DHY0-F1
#
_cell.length_a   1.000
_cell.length_b   1.000
_cell.length_c   1.000
_cell.angle_alpha   90.00
_cell.angle_beta   90.00
_cell.angle_gamma   90.00
#
_symmetry.space_group_name_H-M   'P 1'
#
loop_
_entity.id
_entity.type
_entity.pdbx_description
1 polymer ?
#
loop_
_entity_poly.entity_id
_entity_poly.type
_entity_poly.pdbx_seq_one_letter_code
_entity_poly.pdbx_strand_id
1 'polypeptide(L)' 'SQIIEKEDCFGVAVGVGYQNKARAPEGSAIVLAFRGDEGEIIHIRASKVGDNGVKANTWYQLSEDGEFIEVKEPQQ' A
#
# COMPACT_ATOMS: atom_id res chain seq x y z
N SER A 1 33.53 -7.15 6.00
CA SER A 1 32.14 -6.65 6.09
C SER A 1 31.29 -7.57 5.25
N GLN A 2 30.27 -8.23 5.82
CA GLN A 2 29.34 -8.99 4.99
C GLN A 2 28.48 -7.98 4.22
N ILE A 3 28.57 -7.99 2.90
CA ILE A 3 27.58 -7.33 2.05
C ILE A 3 26.35 -8.21 2.19
N ILE A 4 25.37 -7.77 2.97
CA ILE A 4 24.04 -8.37 2.95
C ILE A 4 23.43 -7.83 1.66
N GLU A 5 23.44 -8.66 0.61
CA GLU A 5 22.65 -8.41 -0.59
C GLU A 5 21.20 -8.15 -0.12
N LYS A 6 20.65 -6.99 -0.48
CA LYS A 6 19.28 -6.64 -0.13
C LYS A 6 18.38 -7.67 -0.81
N GLU A 7 17.68 -8.48 -0.02
CA GLU A 7 16.82 -9.52 -0.57
C GLU A 7 15.65 -8.84 -1.30
N ASP A 8 15.62 -8.96 -2.62
CA ASP A 8 14.59 -8.33 -3.43
C ASP A 8 13.24 -9.01 -3.18
N CYS A 9 12.28 -8.26 -2.63
CA CYS A 9 10.93 -8.73 -2.41
C CYS A 9 10.06 -8.41 -3.64
N PHE A 10 9.57 -9.40 -4.37
CA PHE A 10 8.77 -9.18 -5.60
C PHE A 10 7.25 -9.33 -5.43
N GLY A 11 6.75 -9.20 -4.20
CA GLY A 11 5.33 -9.38 -3.89
C GLY A 11 4.46 -8.18 -4.26
N VAL A 12 3.15 -8.40 -4.30
CA VAL A 12 2.15 -7.32 -4.38
C VAL A 12 1.10 -7.53 -3.30
N ALA A 13 0.97 -6.56 -2.38
CA ALA A 13 -0.11 -6.54 -1.40
C ALA A 13 -1.30 -5.75 -1.96
N VAL A 14 -2.49 -6.35 -1.90
CA VAL A 14 -3.69 -5.78 -2.52
C VAL A 14 -4.78 -5.57 -1.47
N GLY A 15 -5.25 -4.33 -1.36
CA GLY A 15 -6.41 -3.96 -0.55
C GLY A 15 -7.47 -3.33 -1.44
N VAL A 16 -8.56 -4.06 -1.72
CA VAL A 16 -9.62 -3.56 -2.62
C VAL A 16 -11.04 -3.72 -2.06
N GLY A 17 -11.15 -4.15 -0.80
CA GLY A 17 -12.43 -4.27 -0.06
C GLY A 17 -12.86 -2.98 0.65
N TYR A 18 -13.88 -3.08 1.50
CA TYR A 18 -14.33 -1.98 2.35
C TYR A 18 -13.29 -1.66 3.45
N GLN A 19 -12.99 -0.38 3.69
CA GLN A 19 -11.98 0.09 4.66
C GLN A 19 -10.63 -0.65 4.54
N ASN A 20 -10.25 -0.99 3.32
CA ASN A 20 -9.03 -1.75 3.03
C ASN A 20 -7.77 -0.97 3.39
N LYS A 21 -6.67 -1.71 3.58
CA LYS A 21 -5.32 -1.18 3.70
C LYS A 21 -4.32 -2.24 3.25
N ALA A 22 -3.14 -1.79 2.84
CA ALA A 22 -2.06 -2.66 2.39
C ALA A 22 -0.74 -2.15 2.94
N ARG A 23 0.16 -3.09 3.23
CA ARG A 23 1.58 -2.84 3.50
C ARG A 23 2.41 -3.88 2.77
N ALA A 24 3.59 -3.51 2.34
CA ALA A 24 4.58 -4.43 1.80
C ALA A 24 6.00 -3.93 2.12
N PRO A 25 7.02 -4.82 2.10
CA PRO A 25 8.41 -4.41 2.23
C PRO A 25 8.91 -3.68 0.98
N GLU A 26 10.09 -3.06 1.06
CA GLU A 26 10.72 -2.40 -0.09
C GLU A 26 11.00 -3.39 -1.23
N GLY A 27 10.93 -2.92 -2.47
CA GLY A 27 11.07 -3.76 -3.68
C GLY A 27 9.75 -4.40 -4.14
N SER A 28 8.80 -4.58 -3.23
CA SER A 28 7.44 -5.05 -3.54
C SER A 28 6.55 -3.90 -4.03
N ALA A 29 5.28 -4.17 -4.30
CA ALA A 29 4.28 -3.15 -4.63
C ALA A 29 3.03 -3.25 -3.75
N ILE A 30 2.26 -2.16 -3.72
CA ILE A 30 0.92 -2.14 -3.15
C ILE A 30 -0.10 -1.70 -4.21
N VAL A 31 -1.32 -2.24 -4.12
CA VAL A 31 -2.49 -1.78 -4.87
C VAL A 31 -3.62 -1.52 -3.90
N LEU A 32 -4.20 -0.31 -3.95
CA LEU A 32 -5.29 0.10 -3.10
C LEU A 32 -6.45 0.66 -3.90
N ALA A 33 -7.67 0.49 -3.39
CA ALA A 33 -8.86 1.14 -3.93
C ALA A 33 -9.49 2.08 -2.90
N PHE A 34 -9.91 3.27 -3.33
CA PHE A 34 -10.84 4.12 -2.58
C PHE A 34 -12.26 3.79 -3.04
N ARG A 35 -13.16 3.60 -2.08
CA ARG A 35 -14.58 3.34 -2.34
C ARG A 35 -15.41 4.44 -1.74
N GLY A 36 -16.44 4.85 -2.46
CA GLY A 36 -17.45 5.78 -1.95
C GLY A 36 -18.46 5.08 -1.02
N ASP A 37 -19.44 5.86 -0.58
CA ASP A 37 -20.39 5.43 0.46
C ASP A 37 -21.34 4.33 -0.01
N GLU A 38 -21.60 4.22 -1.32
CA GLU A 38 -22.41 3.13 -1.91
C GLU A 38 -21.55 1.92 -2.31
N GLY A 39 -20.25 1.96 -2.00
CA GLY A 39 -19.30 0.89 -2.30
C GLY A 39 -18.75 0.93 -3.73
N GLU A 40 -19.09 1.94 -4.52
CA GLU A 40 -18.52 2.20 -5.84
C GLU A 40 -17.00 2.39 -5.76
N ILE A 41 -16.28 1.92 -6.77
CA ILE A 41 -14.82 2.11 -6.87
C ILE A 41 -14.58 3.47 -7.50
N ILE A 42 -14.08 4.42 -6.72
CA ILE A 42 -13.78 5.79 -7.18
C ILE A 42 -12.33 5.87 -7.69
N HIS A 43 -11.39 5.30 -6.93
CA HIS A 43 -9.98 5.28 -7.29
C HIS A 43 -9.39 3.88 -7.15
N ILE A 44 -8.46 3.55 -8.04
CA ILE A 44 -7.50 2.47 -7.86
C ILE A 44 -6.10 3.02 -8.14
N ARG A 45 -5.15 2.70 -7.26
CA ARG A 45 -3.77 3.15 -7.42
C ARG A 45 -2.81 2.06 -7.02
N ALA A 46 -1.71 1.98 -7.76
CA ALA A 46 -0.61 1.07 -7.49
C ALA A 46 0.70 1.86 -7.38
N SER A 47 1.61 1.39 -6.54
CA SER A 47 3.00 1.89 -6.53
C SER A 47 3.95 0.82 -6.03
N LYS A 48 5.17 0.83 -6.56
CA LYS A 48 6.29 0.11 -5.95
C LYS A 48 6.62 0.76 -4.61
N VAL A 49 6.91 -0.05 -3.62
CA VAL A 49 7.34 0.38 -2.29
C VAL A 49 8.79 0.80 -2.36
N GLY A 50 9.08 2.01 -1.84
CA GLY A 50 10.35 2.73 -2.03
C GLY A 50 10.27 3.82 -3.10
N ASP A 51 9.27 3.76 -3.99
CA ASP A 51 9.02 4.77 -5.02
C ASP A 51 7.82 5.65 -4.64
N ASN A 52 7.69 6.84 -5.25
CA ASN A 52 6.52 7.74 -5.14
C ASN A 52 6.10 8.08 -3.69
N GLY A 53 7.03 8.07 -2.75
CA GLY A 53 6.77 8.36 -1.33
C GLY A 53 6.17 7.19 -0.54
N VAL A 54 5.96 6.01 -1.12
CA VAL A 54 5.41 4.84 -0.42
C VAL A 54 6.51 4.15 0.39
N LYS A 55 6.48 4.35 1.71
CA LYS A 55 7.45 3.79 2.66
C LYS A 55 7.25 2.29 2.87
N ALA A 56 8.36 1.58 3.04
CA ALA A 56 8.34 0.16 3.39
C ALA A 56 7.66 -0.11 4.73
N ASN A 57 7.00 -1.26 4.84
CA ASN A 57 6.38 -1.79 6.07
C ASN A 57 5.40 -0.81 6.75
N THR A 58 4.85 0.13 5.99
CA THR A 58 3.89 1.12 6.45
C THR A 58 2.52 0.79 5.88
N TRP A 59 1.48 0.91 6.71
CA TRP A 59 0.11 0.69 6.26
C TRP A 59 -0.41 1.92 5.54
N TYR A 60 -1.00 1.69 4.36
CA TYR A 60 -1.62 2.75 3.56
C TYR A 60 -3.09 2.49 3.28
N GLN A 61 -3.84 3.58 3.12
CA GLN A 61 -5.14 3.65 2.44
C GLN A 61 -5.05 4.68 1.31
N LEU A 62 -6.09 4.77 0.48
CA LEU A 62 -6.26 5.92 -0.41
C LEU A 62 -7.14 6.97 0.27
N SER A 63 -6.80 8.25 0.07
CA SER A 63 -7.69 9.37 0.35
C SER A 63 -8.80 9.46 -0.69
N GLU A 64 -9.76 10.36 -0.45
CA GLU A 64 -10.79 10.73 -1.43
C GLU A 64 -10.25 11.30 -2.74
N ASP A 65 -9.03 11.87 -2.72
CA ASP A 65 -8.32 12.35 -3.90
C ASP A 65 -7.50 11.25 -4.61
N GLY A 66 -7.51 10.02 -4.08
CA GLY A 66 -6.76 8.89 -4.63
C GLY A 66 -5.26 8.92 -4.31
N GLU A 67 -4.83 9.66 -3.28
CA GLU A 67 -3.44 9.68 -2.81
C GLU A 67 -3.21 8.68 -1.67
N PHE A 68 -2.00 8.13 -1.58
CA PHE A 68 -1.65 7.23 -0.48
C PHE A 68 -1.53 8.01 0.84
N ILE A 69 -2.29 7.58 1.86
CA ILE A 69 -2.22 8.13 3.21
C ILE A 69 -1.74 7.05 4.20
N GLU A 70 -0.78 7.41 5.05
CA GLU A 70 -0.28 6.52 6.10
C GLU A 70 -1.35 6.34 7.19
N VAL A 71 -1.56 5.11 7.64
CA VAL A 71 -2.52 4.79 8.70
C VAL A 71 -1.89 3.91 9.76
N LYS A 72 -2.51 3.91 10.94
CA LYS A 72 -2.08 3.05 12.05
C LYS A 72 -2.33 1.58 11.70
N GLU A 73 -1.48 0.73 12.27
CA GLU A 73 -1.66 -0.71 12.22
C GLU A 73 -3.07 -1.09 12.73
N PRO A 74 -3.80 -1.97 12.02
CA PRO A 74 -5.08 -2.48 12.51
C PRO A 74 -4.92 -3.01 13.94
N GLN A 75 -5.78 -2.53 14.85
CA GLN A 75 -5.95 -3.22 16.13
C GLN A 75 -6.57 -4.59 15.83
N GLN A 76 -5.95 -5.66 16.35
CA GLN A 76 -6.48 -7.03 16.27
C GLN A 76 -7.68 -7.21 17.20
#